data_AF-A0A8J5J612-F1
#
_entry.id   AF-A0A8J5J612-F1
#
_cell.length_a   1.000
_cell.length_b   1.000
_cell.length_c   1.000
_cell.angle_alpha   90.00
_cell.angle_beta   90.00
_cell.angle_gamma   90.00
#
_symmetry.space_group_name_H-M   'P 1'
#
loop_
_entity.id
_entity.type
_entity.pdbx_description
1 polymer ?
#
loop_
_entity_poly.entity_id
_entity_poly.type
_entity_poly.pdbx_seq_one_letter_code
_entity_poly.pdbx_strand_id
1 'polypeptide(L)'
;MLLLMLVQVFVRGASMIKSNMRLHVRLRFWVGLASAYVLFMGFVHLLQVPLRSNALHSHYDLSGEGVFAKHRAAVKKEAEKYAQAALKAPAADMETAQQISLLKETFKKADSSVDGLLDLAELSSWISTKIKEHLTLALKENFFMFTAIDQDPRNGMVSWDEFHHYFLKQHGYDDKYIQEHKKNHKGMPRELKDKAAWSEAARDNPEHLTIDEFLAFRHPESSHATILSIVEETIGRLDMNEVPDDMTLEQYKNERLKEFRIADEDSNGKVDRRELLRYIDPRNIHHAEKEAVNLLSAADTNQDGVLTLVEVLAQREMFMRSKMVDAAKSFHDEF
;
A
#
# COMPACT_ATOMS: atom_id res chain seq x y z
N MET A 1 -7.39 29.81 83.96
CA MET A 1 -7.99 28.84 83.01
C MET A 1 -8.82 29.48 81.90
N LEU A 2 -9.60 30.55 82.13
CA LEU A 2 -10.43 31.19 81.08
C LEU A 2 -9.64 31.87 79.94
N LEU A 3 -8.46 32.44 80.22
CA LEU A 3 -7.65 33.13 79.18
C LEU A 3 -7.02 32.16 78.17
N LEU A 4 -6.69 30.93 78.58
CA LEU A 4 -6.05 29.91 77.72
C LEU A 4 -7.05 29.26 76.75
N MET A 5 -8.32 29.15 77.12
CA MET A 5 -9.37 28.61 76.23
C MET A 5 -9.74 29.59 75.11
N LEU A 6 -9.78 30.89 75.39
CA LEU A 6 -10.11 31.91 74.37
C LEU A 6 -9.04 32.02 73.27
N VAL A 7 -7.75 31.88 73.62
CA VAL A 7 -6.66 31.90 72.64
C VAL A 7 -6.69 30.64 71.75
N GLN A 8 -7.00 29.46 72.29
CA GLN A 8 -7.11 28.23 71.49
C GLN A 8 -8.29 28.24 70.51
N VAL A 9 -9.42 28.87 70.86
CA VAL A 9 -10.56 29.03 69.94
C VAL A 9 -10.22 30.00 68.80
N PHE A 10 -9.51 31.10 69.10
CA PHE A 10 -9.13 32.07 68.07
C PHE A 10 -8.07 31.52 67.09
N VAL A 11 -7.09 30.75 67.60
CA VAL A 11 -6.07 30.09 66.75
C VAL A 11 -6.68 28.99 65.87
N ARG A 12 -7.67 28.22 66.39
CA ARG A 12 -8.41 27.24 65.57
C ARG A 12 -9.32 27.91 64.53
N GLY A 13 -9.95 29.03 64.87
CA GLY A 13 -10.75 29.83 63.92
C GLY A 13 -9.90 30.43 62.79
N ALA A 14 -8.74 31.00 63.10
CA ALA A 14 -7.83 31.55 62.11
C ALA A 14 -7.19 30.48 61.19
N SER A 15 -6.97 29.26 61.71
CA SER A 15 -6.48 28.12 60.93
C SER A 15 -7.52 27.62 59.91
N MET A 16 -8.80 27.50 60.31
CA MET A 16 -9.89 27.10 59.41
C MET A 16 -10.20 28.14 58.32
N ILE A 17 -10.05 29.43 58.60
CA ILE A 17 -10.24 30.49 57.59
C ILE A 17 -9.11 30.45 56.54
N LYS A 18 -7.87 30.15 56.97
CA LYS A 18 -6.72 30.01 56.06
C LYS A 18 -6.80 28.77 55.16
N SER A 19 -7.37 27.65 55.64
CA SER A 19 -7.54 26.43 54.83
C SER A 19 -8.62 26.58 53.77
N ASN A 20 -9.77 27.19 54.12
CA ASN A 20 -10.85 27.46 53.16
C ASN A 20 -10.44 28.46 52.08
N MET A 21 -9.61 29.47 52.42
CA MET A 21 -9.11 30.42 51.42
C MET A 21 -8.16 29.76 50.41
N ARG A 22 -7.31 28.81 50.85
CA ARG A 22 -6.46 28.01 49.93
C ARG A 22 -7.28 27.05 49.07
N LEU A 23 -8.39 26.50 49.59
CA LEU A 23 -9.27 25.62 48.83
C LEU A 23 -10.03 26.39 47.73
N HIS A 24 -10.57 27.57 48.03
CA HIS A 24 -11.24 28.41 47.04
C HIS A 24 -10.30 28.91 45.95
N VAL A 25 -9.05 29.25 46.30
CA VAL A 25 -8.04 29.65 45.30
C VAL A 25 -7.66 28.46 44.41
N ARG A 26 -7.49 27.25 44.96
CA ARG A 26 -7.25 26.04 44.18
C ARG A 26 -8.45 25.70 43.29
N LEU A 27 -9.67 25.78 43.80
CA LEU A 27 -10.88 25.50 43.04
C LEU A 27 -11.04 26.49 41.87
N ARG A 28 -10.77 27.79 42.10
CA ARG A 28 -10.76 28.81 41.04
C ARG A 28 -9.69 28.54 39.99
N PHE A 29 -8.52 28.06 40.39
CA PHE A 29 -7.45 27.67 39.46
C PHE A 29 -7.86 26.46 38.60
N TRP A 30 -8.41 25.40 39.21
CA TRP A 30 -8.88 24.22 38.49
C TRP A 30 -10.08 24.51 37.56
N VAL A 31 -11.01 25.37 37.98
CA VAL A 31 -12.12 25.82 37.12
C VAL A 31 -11.61 26.65 35.95
N GLY A 32 -10.62 27.53 36.19
CA GLY A 32 -9.97 28.27 35.11
C GLY A 32 -9.28 27.33 34.11
N LEU A 33 -8.55 26.33 34.59
CA LEU A 33 -7.85 25.36 33.74
C LEU A 33 -8.82 24.47 32.94
N ALA A 34 -9.94 24.06 33.55
CA ALA A 34 -11.01 23.34 32.86
C ALA A 34 -11.69 24.22 31.78
N SER A 35 -11.94 25.50 32.06
CA SER A 35 -12.50 26.42 31.05
C SER A 35 -11.54 26.66 29.88
N ALA A 36 -10.24 26.77 30.15
CA ALA A 36 -9.21 26.90 29.12
C ALA A 36 -9.11 25.63 28.28
N TYR A 37 -9.25 24.45 28.89
CA TYR A 37 -9.29 23.18 28.17
C TYR A 37 -10.53 23.05 27.27
N VAL A 38 -11.71 23.46 27.74
CA VAL A 38 -12.93 23.46 26.92
C VAL A 38 -12.83 24.46 25.77
N LEU A 39 -12.26 25.65 26.01
CA LEU A 39 -11.98 26.62 24.94
C LEU A 39 -10.93 26.10 23.95
N PHE A 40 -9.90 25.39 24.42
CA PHE A 40 -8.90 24.75 23.57
C PHE A 40 -9.51 23.64 22.73
N MET A 41 -10.33 22.75 23.31
CA MET A 41 -11.06 21.72 22.56
C MET A 41 -12.07 22.31 21.57
N GLY A 42 -12.75 23.39 21.96
CA GLY A 42 -13.61 24.15 21.05
C GLY A 42 -12.83 24.79 19.89
N PHE A 43 -11.64 25.32 20.16
CA PHE A 43 -10.74 25.89 19.15
C PHE A 43 -10.14 24.82 18.24
N VAL A 44 -9.79 23.64 18.78
CA VAL A 44 -9.36 22.46 17.98
C VAL A 44 -10.51 21.98 17.10
N HIS A 45 -11.75 21.95 17.59
CA HIS A 45 -12.92 21.65 16.77
C HIS A 45 -13.21 22.74 15.73
N LEU A 46 -12.97 24.02 16.05
CA LEU A 46 -13.12 25.13 15.09
C LEU A 46 -12.02 25.11 14.01
N LEU A 47 -10.84 24.58 14.34
CA LEU A 47 -9.72 24.33 13.44
C LEU A 47 -9.79 22.96 12.76
N GLN A 48 -10.86 22.18 12.96
CA GLN A 48 -11.22 21.11 12.03
C GLN A 48 -11.75 21.75 10.75
N VAL A 49 -10.82 22.38 10.01
CA VAL A 49 -10.92 22.48 8.57
C VAL A 49 -11.14 21.03 8.12
N PRO A 50 -12.28 20.69 7.49
CA PRO A 50 -12.36 19.39 6.85
C PRO A 50 -11.14 19.34 5.94
N LEU A 51 -10.28 18.34 6.10
CA LEU A 51 -9.25 18.06 5.12
C LEU A 51 -10.03 17.90 3.82
N ARG A 52 -10.10 18.98 3.01
CA ARG A 52 -10.47 18.87 1.62
C ARG A 52 -9.48 17.83 1.14
N SER A 53 -9.98 16.68 0.70
CA SER A 53 -9.23 15.84 -0.20
C SER A 53 -8.67 16.82 -1.23
N ASN A 54 -7.35 17.00 -1.24
CA ASN A 54 -6.73 17.73 -2.32
C ASN A 54 -7.34 17.11 -3.56
N ALA A 55 -8.00 17.93 -4.40
CA ALA A 55 -8.37 17.48 -5.72
C ALA A 55 -7.05 16.96 -6.31
N LEU A 56 -6.93 15.64 -6.36
CA LEU A 56 -5.72 14.95 -6.72
C LEU A 56 -5.57 15.24 -8.21
N HIS A 57 -4.73 16.21 -8.54
CA HIS A 57 -4.38 16.45 -9.93
C HIS A 57 -3.49 15.29 -10.35
N SER A 58 -4.12 14.27 -10.93
CA SER A 58 -3.40 13.18 -11.59
C SER A 58 -2.35 13.77 -12.52
N HIS A 59 -1.08 13.37 -12.35
CA HIS A 59 0.01 13.79 -13.23
C HIS A 59 -0.10 13.19 -14.64
N TYR A 60 -1.08 12.31 -14.86
CA TYR A 60 -1.38 11.69 -16.13
C TYR A 60 -2.37 12.54 -16.92
N ASP A 61 -1.87 13.13 -18.00
CA ASP A 61 -2.67 13.87 -18.97
C ASP A 61 -3.57 12.89 -19.76
N LEU A 62 -4.86 12.91 -19.46
CA LEU A 62 -5.90 12.18 -20.21
C LEU A 62 -6.36 12.92 -21.49
N SER A 63 -5.73 14.05 -21.87
CA SER A 63 -6.11 14.82 -23.05
C SER A 63 -5.47 14.28 -24.36
N GLY A 64 -5.88 13.09 -24.76
CA GLY A 64 -5.68 12.56 -26.11
C GLY A 64 -6.91 12.77 -27.00
N GLU A 65 -6.86 13.78 -27.88
CA GLU A 65 -7.68 13.96 -29.10
C GLU A 65 -9.21 13.70 -29.05
N GLY A 66 -9.96 14.66 -28.52
CA GLY A 66 -10.89 15.46 -29.33
C GLY A 66 -11.92 14.81 -30.30
N VAL A 67 -12.47 13.62 -30.06
CA VAL A 67 -13.62 13.08 -30.86
C VAL A 67 -14.69 12.37 -30.00
N PHE A 68 -14.93 12.77 -28.75
CA PHE A 68 -15.61 11.85 -27.80
C PHE A 68 -17.06 12.13 -27.38
N ALA A 69 -17.68 13.26 -27.75
CA ALA A 69 -19.03 13.57 -27.24
C ALA A 69 -20.19 12.94 -28.04
N LYS A 70 -20.08 12.78 -29.36
CA LYS A 70 -21.20 12.29 -30.21
C LYS A 70 -21.20 10.77 -30.46
N HIS A 71 -20.07 10.09 -30.27
CA HIS A 71 -19.97 8.63 -30.33
C HIS A 71 -20.44 7.93 -29.03
N ARG A 72 -20.52 8.65 -27.91
CA ARG A 72 -20.87 8.14 -26.58
C ARG A 72 -22.15 7.31 -26.52
N ALA A 73 -23.26 7.77 -27.12
CA ALA A 73 -24.55 7.10 -26.97
C ALA A 73 -24.69 5.84 -27.84
N ALA A 74 -24.07 5.81 -29.02
CA ALA A 74 -24.13 4.67 -29.94
C ALA A 74 -23.18 3.55 -29.50
N VAL A 75 -21.97 3.92 -29.06
CA VAL A 75 -20.95 2.98 -28.56
C VAL A 75 -21.36 2.42 -27.20
N LYS A 76 -21.95 3.23 -26.30
CA LYS A 76 -22.53 2.76 -25.03
C LYS A 76 -23.57 1.65 -25.24
N LYS A 77 -24.39 1.74 -26.29
CA LYS A 77 -25.42 0.74 -26.60
C LYS A 77 -24.83 -0.58 -27.12
N GLU A 78 -23.69 -0.53 -27.80
CA GLU A 78 -22.95 -1.74 -28.22
C GLU A 78 -22.18 -2.35 -27.06
N ALA A 79 -21.50 -1.55 -26.25
CA ALA A 79 -20.81 -1.98 -25.02
C ALA A 79 -21.80 -2.63 -24.03
N GLU A 80 -22.96 -2.02 -23.80
CA GLU A 80 -24.06 -2.61 -23.01
C GLU A 80 -24.55 -3.93 -23.60
N LYS A 81 -24.57 -4.09 -24.93
CA LYS A 81 -24.98 -5.34 -25.60
C LYS A 81 -23.93 -6.45 -25.40
N TYR A 82 -22.64 -6.15 -25.53
CA TYR A 82 -21.55 -7.10 -25.25
C TYR A 82 -21.48 -7.46 -23.76
N ALA A 83 -21.67 -6.49 -22.88
CA ALA A 83 -21.66 -6.73 -21.43
C ALA A 83 -22.91 -7.46 -20.94
N GLN A 84 -24.09 -7.22 -21.53
CA GLN A 84 -25.27 -8.05 -21.30
C GLN A 84 -25.08 -9.48 -21.83
N ALA A 85 -24.29 -9.69 -22.89
CA ALA A 85 -23.94 -11.04 -23.36
C ALA A 85 -22.97 -11.73 -22.39
N ALA A 86 -21.99 -11.01 -21.83
CA ALA A 86 -21.06 -11.52 -20.81
C ALA A 86 -21.76 -11.88 -19.48
N LEU A 87 -22.79 -11.11 -19.09
CA LEU A 87 -23.63 -11.40 -17.91
C LEU A 87 -24.69 -12.50 -18.14
N LYS A 88 -25.11 -12.73 -19.40
CA LYS A 88 -26.09 -13.76 -19.77
C LYS A 88 -25.48 -15.10 -20.12
N ALA A 89 -24.18 -15.15 -20.41
CA ALA A 89 -23.47 -16.43 -20.45
C ALA A 89 -23.58 -17.05 -19.05
N PRO A 90 -24.12 -18.28 -18.88
CA PRO A 90 -24.00 -18.96 -17.61
C PRO A 90 -22.51 -19.00 -17.27
N ALA A 91 -22.13 -18.73 -16.00
CA ALA A 91 -20.78 -18.96 -15.55
C ALA A 91 -20.44 -20.41 -15.90
N ALA A 92 -19.65 -20.59 -16.96
CA ALA A 92 -19.44 -21.91 -17.56
C ALA A 92 -18.69 -22.83 -16.58
N ASP A 93 -18.03 -22.23 -15.58
CA ASP A 93 -17.29 -22.85 -14.50
C ASP A 93 -17.47 -22.10 -13.16
N MET A 94 -17.18 -22.81 -12.06
CA MET A 94 -17.26 -22.29 -10.69
C MET A 94 -16.24 -21.16 -10.43
N GLU A 95 -15.09 -21.20 -11.11
CA GLU A 95 -14.04 -20.19 -11.00
C GLU A 95 -14.51 -18.82 -11.50
N THR A 96 -15.15 -18.75 -12.68
CA THR A 96 -15.70 -17.48 -13.19
C THR A 96 -16.74 -16.89 -12.23
N ALA A 97 -17.57 -17.74 -11.61
CA ALA A 97 -18.55 -17.27 -10.63
C ALA A 97 -17.88 -16.65 -9.38
N GLN A 98 -16.80 -17.28 -8.89
CA GLN A 98 -16.01 -16.75 -7.76
C GLN A 98 -15.34 -15.42 -8.11
N GLN A 99 -14.71 -15.31 -9.28
CA GLN A 99 -14.08 -14.08 -9.75
C GLN A 99 -15.10 -12.94 -9.89
N ILE A 100 -16.28 -13.22 -10.47
CA ILE A 100 -17.37 -12.23 -10.58
C ILE A 100 -17.84 -11.77 -9.20
N SER A 101 -17.99 -12.70 -8.25
CA SER A 101 -18.39 -12.36 -6.88
C SER A 101 -17.35 -11.49 -6.19
N LEU A 102 -16.06 -11.84 -6.34
CA LEU A 102 -14.96 -11.08 -5.78
C LEU A 102 -14.89 -9.68 -6.36
N LEU A 103 -14.97 -9.53 -7.69
CA LEU A 103 -14.98 -8.21 -8.34
C LEU A 103 -16.15 -7.35 -7.88
N LYS A 104 -17.35 -7.92 -7.71
CA LYS A 104 -18.50 -7.20 -7.17
C LYS A 104 -18.28 -6.72 -5.74
N GLU A 105 -17.63 -7.53 -4.91
CA GLU A 105 -17.29 -7.14 -3.54
C GLU A 105 -16.20 -6.05 -3.53
N THR A 106 -15.14 -6.22 -4.31
CA THR A 106 -14.05 -5.25 -4.44
C THR A 106 -14.56 -3.92 -4.98
N PHE A 107 -15.43 -3.93 -6.01
CA PHE A 107 -16.07 -2.73 -6.54
C PHE A 107 -16.81 -1.95 -5.45
N LYS A 108 -17.63 -2.63 -4.66
CA LYS A 108 -18.37 -2.00 -3.55
C LYS A 108 -17.49 -1.44 -2.44
N LYS A 109 -16.31 -2.02 -2.22
CA LYS A 109 -15.36 -1.52 -1.22
C LYS A 109 -14.53 -0.35 -1.75
N ALA A 110 -14.26 -0.32 -3.06
CA ALA A 110 -13.57 0.77 -3.72
C ALA A 110 -14.46 2.02 -3.88
N ASP A 111 -15.76 1.82 -4.16
CA ASP A 111 -16.78 2.87 -4.27
C ASP A 111 -17.04 3.51 -2.91
N SER A 112 -16.34 4.62 -2.65
CA SER A 112 -16.36 5.33 -1.37
C SER A 112 -17.50 6.33 -1.30
N SER A 113 -17.90 6.88 -2.45
CA SER A 113 -19.03 7.78 -2.60
C SER A 113 -20.39 7.06 -2.58
N VAL A 114 -20.39 5.74 -2.81
CA VAL A 114 -21.57 4.85 -2.85
C VAL A 114 -22.54 5.26 -3.96
N ASP A 115 -22.01 5.75 -5.08
CA ASP A 115 -22.81 6.18 -6.24
C ASP A 115 -22.91 5.10 -7.33
N GLY A 116 -22.24 3.96 -7.12
CA GLY A 116 -22.21 2.84 -8.06
C GLY A 116 -21.27 3.05 -9.25
N LEU A 117 -20.41 4.06 -9.19
CA LEU A 117 -19.35 4.37 -10.14
C LEU A 117 -18.00 4.31 -9.41
N LEU A 118 -16.92 4.15 -10.17
CA LEU A 118 -15.56 4.31 -9.67
C LEU A 118 -14.88 5.39 -10.47
N ASP A 119 -14.63 6.52 -9.82
CA ASP A 119 -13.79 7.57 -10.41
C ASP A 119 -12.29 7.26 -10.23
N LEU A 120 -11.44 8.06 -10.88
CA LEU A 120 -9.99 7.88 -10.82
C LEU A 120 -9.42 8.04 -9.39
N ALA A 121 -10.01 8.91 -8.58
CA ALA A 121 -9.53 9.20 -7.23
C ALA A 121 -9.90 8.05 -6.28
N GLU A 122 -11.10 7.50 -6.38
CA GLU A 122 -11.55 6.32 -5.64
C GLU A 122 -10.72 5.10 -6.02
N LEU A 123 -10.53 4.87 -7.33
CA LEU A 123 -9.75 3.73 -7.82
C LEU A 123 -8.29 3.80 -7.35
N SER A 124 -7.63 4.96 -7.50
CA SER A 124 -6.25 5.16 -7.06
C SER A 124 -6.09 5.07 -5.54
N SER A 125 -7.03 5.63 -4.76
CA SER A 125 -7.03 5.53 -3.30
C SER A 125 -7.18 4.09 -2.83
N TRP A 126 -8.10 3.34 -3.45
CA TRP A 126 -8.31 1.92 -3.15
C TRP A 126 -7.06 1.10 -3.47
N ILE A 127 -6.46 1.28 -4.65
CA ILE A 127 -5.23 0.59 -5.06
C ILE A 127 -4.07 0.93 -4.10
N SER A 128 -3.90 2.21 -3.74
CA SER A 128 -2.88 2.63 -2.78
C SER A 128 -3.06 1.94 -1.42
N THR A 129 -4.31 1.81 -0.97
CA THR A 129 -4.65 1.11 0.28
C THR A 129 -4.28 -0.37 0.17
N LYS A 130 -4.63 -1.03 -0.93
CA LYS A 130 -4.32 -2.45 -1.17
C LYS A 130 -2.82 -2.72 -1.22
N ILE A 131 -2.05 -1.86 -1.89
CA ILE A 131 -0.60 -1.94 -1.90
C ILE A 131 -0.06 -1.82 -0.47
N LYS A 132 -0.47 -0.81 0.31
CA LYS A 132 0.00 -0.62 1.69
C LYS A 132 -0.37 -1.79 2.60
N GLU A 133 -1.58 -2.34 2.46
CA GLU A 133 -2.01 -3.53 3.18
C GLU A 133 -1.11 -4.74 2.85
N HIS A 134 -0.88 -5.01 1.56
CA HIS A 134 0.01 -6.08 1.10
C HIS A 134 1.42 -5.95 1.69
N LEU A 135 2.04 -4.78 1.55
CA LEU A 135 3.39 -4.54 2.07
C LEU A 135 3.46 -4.68 3.60
N THR A 136 2.41 -4.27 4.31
CA THR A 136 2.35 -4.42 5.77
C THR A 136 2.16 -5.87 6.19
N LEU A 137 1.35 -6.63 5.45
CA LEU A 137 1.16 -8.07 5.68
C LEU A 137 2.45 -8.83 5.39
N ALA A 138 3.12 -8.55 4.28
CA ALA A 138 4.42 -9.12 3.92
C ALA A 138 5.44 -8.98 5.07
N LEU A 139 5.56 -7.79 5.67
CA LEU A 139 6.44 -7.57 6.84
C LEU A 139 6.07 -8.44 8.05
N LYS A 140 4.78 -8.53 8.37
CA LYS A 140 4.29 -9.31 9.52
C LYS A 140 4.47 -10.80 9.29
N GLU A 141 4.06 -11.30 8.13
CA GLU A 141 4.19 -12.70 7.75
C GLU A 141 5.67 -13.11 7.67
N ASN A 142 6.54 -12.23 7.16
CA ASN A 142 7.97 -12.46 7.15
C ASN A 142 8.51 -12.70 8.57
N PHE A 143 8.13 -11.86 9.54
CA PHE A 143 8.56 -12.03 10.94
C PHE A 143 8.08 -13.35 11.55
N PHE A 144 6.79 -13.70 11.37
CA PHE A 144 6.24 -14.95 11.89
C PHE A 144 6.90 -16.17 11.24
N MET A 145 7.15 -16.12 9.94
CA MET A 145 7.79 -17.21 9.20
C MET A 145 9.25 -17.35 9.62
N PHE A 146 10.00 -16.24 9.67
CA PHE A 146 11.39 -16.22 10.10
C PHE A 146 11.56 -16.88 11.49
N THR A 147 10.74 -16.48 12.46
CA THR A 147 10.77 -17.04 13.81
C THR A 147 10.30 -18.49 13.91
N ALA A 148 9.46 -18.94 12.97
CA ALA A 148 9.06 -20.34 12.89
C ALA A 148 10.15 -21.24 12.27
N ILE A 149 10.99 -20.68 11.40
CA ILE A 149 12.06 -21.40 10.70
C ILE A 149 13.35 -21.45 11.54
N ASP A 150 13.76 -20.35 12.16
CA ASP A 150 14.95 -20.21 13.01
C ASP A 150 14.76 -20.97 14.34
N GLN A 151 15.02 -22.28 14.33
CA GLN A 151 14.85 -23.16 15.49
C GLN A 151 16.12 -23.87 15.93
N ASP A 152 17.02 -24.26 15.01
CA ASP A 152 18.14 -25.15 15.35
C ASP A 152 19.42 -24.89 14.50
N PRO A 153 20.38 -24.09 15.01
CA PRO A 153 20.33 -23.31 16.24
C PRO A 153 19.54 -22.02 16.05
N ARG A 154 18.73 -21.64 17.04
CA ARG A 154 18.08 -20.32 17.05
C ARG A 154 19.10 -19.20 17.17
N ASN A 155 19.60 -18.72 16.05
CA ASN A 155 20.76 -17.83 15.94
C ASN A 155 20.40 -16.47 15.31
N GLY A 156 19.12 -16.24 15.00
CA GLY A 156 18.67 -15.01 14.36
C GLY A 156 19.04 -14.92 12.88
N MET A 157 19.35 -16.05 12.25
CA MET A 157 19.62 -16.19 10.82
C MET A 157 18.92 -17.44 10.31
N VAL A 158 18.42 -17.41 9.09
CA VAL A 158 17.78 -18.59 8.48
C VAL A 158 18.72 -19.18 7.43
N SER A 159 19.11 -20.44 7.60
CA SER A 159 19.86 -21.18 6.59
C SER A 159 18.95 -21.75 5.50
N TRP A 160 19.53 -22.03 4.33
CA TRP A 160 18.80 -22.68 3.23
C TRP A 160 18.19 -24.02 3.67
N ASP A 161 18.92 -24.80 4.46
CA ASP A 161 18.49 -26.11 4.94
C ASP A 161 17.27 -26.00 5.88
N GLU A 162 17.24 -25.02 6.78
CA GLU A 162 16.10 -24.77 7.67
C GLU A 162 14.86 -24.30 6.91
N PHE A 163 15.04 -23.33 5.99
CA PHE A 163 13.95 -22.86 5.14
C PHE A 163 13.36 -23.99 4.29
N HIS A 164 14.23 -24.78 3.66
CA HIS A 164 13.85 -25.91 2.84
C HIS A 164 13.09 -26.98 3.64
N HIS A 165 13.58 -27.31 4.83
CA HIS A 165 12.93 -28.25 5.73
C HIS A 165 11.55 -27.78 6.18
N TYR A 166 11.44 -26.52 6.63
CA TYR A 166 10.17 -25.93 7.06
C TYR A 166 9.14 -25.92 5.92
N PHE A 167 9.54 -25.52 4.72
CA PHE A 167 8.65 -25.43 3.57
C PHE A 167 8.14 -26.81 3.14
N LEU A 168 9.00 -27.82 3.09
CA LEU A 168 8.58 -29.19 2.77
C LEU A 168 7.60 -29.74 3.81
N LYS A 169 7.85 -29.47 5.09
CA LYS A 169 6.93 -29.87 6.16
C LYS A 169 5.55 -29.23 6.03
N GLN A 170 5.48 -27.95 5.66
CA GLN A 170 4.22 -27.24 5.38
C GLN A 170 3.45 -27.85 4.21
N HIS A 171 4.14 -28.45 3.23
CA HIS A 171 3.53 -29.11 2.08
C HIS A 171 3.18 -30.58 2.33
N GLY A 172 3.32 -31.06 3.58
CA GLY A 172 2.90 -32.40 4.01
C GLY A 172 3.90 -33.52 3.74
N TYR A 173 5.18 -33.19 3.47
CA TYR A 173 6.23 -34.19 3.34
C TYR A 173 6.74 -34.68 4.71
N ASP A 174 7.06 -35.96 4.81
CA ASP A 174 7.57 -36.59 6.05
C ASP A 174 9.05 -36.25 6.30
N ASP A 175 9.45 -36.17 7.58
CA ASP A 175 10.80 -35.74 8.00
C ASP A 175 11.90 -36.65 7.38
N LYS A 176 11.60 -37.94 7.15
CA LYS A 176 12.52 -38.88 6.47
C LYS A 176 12.76 -38.52 5.00
N TYR A 177 11.70 -38.16 4.28
CA TYR A 177 11.79 -37.76 2.88
C TYR A 177 12.62 -36.49 2.73
N ILE A 178 12.42 -35.52 3.63
CA ILE A 178 13.12 -34.23 3.64
C ILE A 178 14.64 -34.41 3.81
N GLN A 179 15.06 -35.30 4.71
CA GLN A 179 16.49 -35.58 4.93
C GLN A 179 17.16 -36.24 3.71
N GLU A 180 16.43 -37.07 2.98
CA GLU A 180 16.93 -37.77 1.79
C GLU A 180 16.92 -36.90 0.51
N HIS A 181 15.98 -35.95 0.39
CA HIS A 181 15.73 -35.17 -0.82
C HIS A 181 16.26 -33.72 -0.78
N LYS A 182 17.43 -33.49 -0.19
CA LYS A 182 18.04 -32.13 -0.09
C LYS A 182 18.34 -31.43 -1.43
N LYS A 183 18.36 -32.15 -2.57
CA LYS A 183 18.92 -31.64 -3.85
C LYS A 183 18.03 -31.81 -5.09
N ASN A 184 16.88 -32.45 -5.00
CA ASN A 184 16.05 -32.73 -6.17
C ASN A 184 14.69 -32.05 -6.06
N HIS A 185 14.56 -30.90 -6.73
CA HIS A 185 13.39 -30.01 -6.65
C HIS A 185 12.46 -30.11 -7.86
N LYS A 186 12.51 -31.22 -8.61
CA LYS A 186 11.64 -31.42 -9.78
C LYS A 186 10.16 -31.39 -9.36
N GLY A 187 9.39 -30.49 -9.97
CA GLY A 187 7.95 -30.32 -9.68
C GLY A 187 7.62 -29.46 -8.46
N MET A 188 8.60 -28.90 -7.75
CA MET A 188 8.34 -28.06 -6.57
C MET A 188 8.00 -26.60 -6.92
N PRO A 189 7.36 -25.84 -6.02
CA PRO A 189 7.12 -24.40 -6.18
C PRO A 189 8.40 -23.61 -6.52
N ARG A 190 8.26 -22.47 -7.22
CA ARG A 190 9.39 -21.66 -7.72
C ARG A 190 10.32 -21.23 -6.60
N GLU A 191 9.76 -20.90 -5.43
CA GLU A 191 10.47 -20.44 -4.24
C GLU A 191 11.49 -21.47 -3.72
N LEU A 192 11.21 -22.77 -3.93
CA LEU A 192 12.11 -23.84 -3.54
C LEU A 192 13.22 -24.14 -4.56
N LYS A 193 13.08 -23.63 -5.78
CA LYS A 193 14.05 -23.83 -6.85
C LYS A 193 15.06 -22.68 -6.93
N ASP A 194 14.70 -21.52 -6.40
CA ASP A 194 15.43 -20.28 -6.65
C ASP A 194 16.58 -20.04 -5.66
N LYS A 195 17.54 -20.97 -5.66
CA LYS A 195 18.79 -20.79 -4.92
C LYS A 195 19.61 -19.60 -5.45
N ALA A 196 19.36 -19.18 -6.69
CA ALA A 196 19.95 -17.97 -7.26
C ALA A 196 19.38 -16.73 -6.56
N ALA A 197 18.05 -16.58 -6.48
CA ALA A 197 17.42 -15.49 -5.75
C ALA A 197 17.81 -15.46 -4.26
N TRP A 198 17.97 -16.63 -3.63
CA TRP A 198 18.51 -16.70 -2.26
C TRP A 198 19.92 -16.09 -2.17
N SER A 199 20.82 -16.47 -3.08
CA SER A 199 22.19 -15.96 -3.10
C SER A 199 22.25 -14.48 -3.45
N GLU A 200 21.29 -13.97 -4.20
CA GLU A 200 21.18 -12.55 -4.54
C GLU A 200 20.69 -11.72 -3.34
N ALA A 201 19.73 -12.24 -2.57
CA ALA A 201 19.27 -11.61 -1.35
C ALA A 201 20.32 -11.63 -0.23
N ALA A 202 21.15 -12.68 -0.19
CA ALA A 202 22.25 -12.86 0.75
C ALA A 202 23.43 -11.91 0.44
N ARG A 203 23.43 -10.71 1.02
CA ARG A 203 24.49 -9.71 0.80
C ARG A 203 25.71 -9.98 1.66
N ASP A 204 25.50 -10.45 2.89
CA ASP A 204 26.58 -10.68 3.84
C ASP A 204 27.13 -12.12 3.78
N ASN A 205 26.24 -13.13 3.78
CA ASN A 205 26.63 -14.53 3.76
C ASN A 205 25.70 -15.38 2.88
N PRO A 206 26.20 -16.01 1.79
CA PRO A 206 25.38 -16.81 0.88
C PRO A 206 24.62 -17.98 1.54
N GLU A 207 25.10 -18.47 2.69
CA GLU A 207 24.53 -19.63 3.37
C GLU A 207 23.38 -19.28 4.33
N HIS A 208 23.27 -18.01 4.74
CA HIS A 208 22.36 -17.57 5.78
C HIS A 208 21.73 -16.22 5.43
N LEU A 209 20.42 -16.08 5.65
CA LEU A 209 19.73 -14.80 5.52
C LEU A 209 19.38 -14.22 6.88
N THR A 210 19.70 -12.94 7.06
CA THR A 210 19.11 -12.13 8.15
C THR A 210 17.63 -11.88 7.90
N ILE A 211 16.90 -11.36 8.89
CA ILE A 211 15.46 -11.10 8.77
C ILE A 211 15.11 -10.15 7.60
N ASP A 212 15.96 -9.15 7.35
CA ASP A 212 15.78 -8.17 6.29
C ASP A 212 16.14 -8.75 4.92
N GLU A 213 17.17 -9.59 4.83
CA GLU A 213 17.51 -10.31 3.60
C GLU A 213 16.48 -11.40 3.27
N PHE A 214 15.92 -12.06 4.29
CA PHE A 214 14.81 -13.00 4.12
C PHE A 214 13.55 -12.30 3.62
N LEU A 215 13.31 -11.06 4.06
CA LEU A 215 12.27 -10.20 3.49
C LEU A 215 12.58 -9.88 2.02
N ALA A 216 13.81 -9.50 1.69
CA ALA A 216 14.22 -9.22 0.31
C ALA A 216 14.03 -10.42 -0.64
N PHE A 217 14.30 -11.63 -0.13
CA PHE A 217 14.12 -12.88 -0.86
C PHE A 217 12.64 -13.19 -1.16
N ARG A 218 11.73 -12.98 -0.20
CA ARG A 218 10.31 -13.34 -0.34
C ARG A 218 9.43 -12.22 -0.89
N HIS A 219 9.75 -10.99 -0.51
CA HIS A 219 8.99 -9.78 -0.76
C HIS A 219 9.96 -8.66 -1.15
N PRO A 220 10.61 -8.75 -2.32
CA PRO A 220 11.53 -7.72 -2.81
C PRO A 220 10.90 -6.33 -2.82
N GLU A 221 9.59 -6.24 -3.10
CA GLU A 221 8.79 -5.02 -3.10
C GLU A 221 8.66 -4.35 -1.71
N SER A 222 8.85 -5.12 -0.64
CA SER A 222 8.75 -4.63 0.74
C SER A 222 10.11 -4.30 1.36
N SER A 223 11.20 -4.77 0.76
CA SER A 223 12.55 -4.63 1.29
C SER A 223 13.17 -3.29 0.92
N HIS A 224 13.58 -2.53 1.94
CA HIS A 224 14.27 -1.26 1.72
C HIS A 224 15.61 -1.44 1.00
N ALA A 225 16.31 -2.54 1.26
CA ALA A 225 17.57 -2.86 0.59
C ALA A 225 17.39 -3.07 -0.91
N THR A 226 16.36 -3.81 -1.30
CA THR A 226 16.04 -4.06 -2.72
C THR A 226 15.65 -2.77 -3.42
N ILE A 227 14.80 -1.95 -2.79
CA ILE A 227 14.41 -0.64 -3.33
C ILE A 227 15.66 0.25 -3.55
N LEU A 228 16.60 0.28 -2.59
CA LEU A 228 17.85 1.02 -2.74
C LEU A 228 18.71 0.48 -3.89
N SER A 229 18.75 -0.83 -4.10
CA SER A 229 19.46 -1.43 -5.24
C SER A 229 18.86 -0.98 -6.57
N ILE A 230 17.52 -0.99 -6.69
CA ILE A 230 16.81 -0.51 -7.88
C ILE A 230 17.08 0.97 -8.14
N VAL A 231 17.18 1.79 -7.07
CA VAL A 231 17.56 3.21 -7.19
C VAL A 231 18.96 3.35 -7.80
N GLU A 232 19.95 2.60 -7.31
CA GLU A 232 21.33 2.67 -7.83
C GLU A 232 21.42 2.18 -9.27
N GLU A 233 20.73 1.08 -9.59
CA GLU A 233 20.62 0.59 -10.96
C GLU A 233 19.98 1.64 -11.88
N THR A 234 18.91 2.29 -11.42
CA THR A 234 18.23 3.35 -12.15
C THR A 234 19.18 4.51 -12.42
N ILE A 235 19.94 4.97 -11.41
CA ILE A 235 20.96 6.02 -11.59
C ILE A 235 21.99 5.59 -12.64
N GLY A 236 22.53 4.38 -12.54
CA GLY A 236 23.50 3.85 -13.51
C GLY A 236 22.94 3.81 -14.93
N ARG A 237 21.69 3.37 -15.10
CA ARG A 237 21.02 3.33 -16.42
C ARG A 237 20.79 4.73 -16.99
N LEU A 238 20.48 5.72 -16.14
CA LEU A 238 20.29 7.10 -16.57
C LEU A 238 21.58 7.75 -17.07
N ASP A 239 22.73 7.37 -16.53
CA ASP A 239 24.04 7.87 -16.98
C ASP A 239 24.44 7.34 -18.37
N MET A 240 23.97 6.15 -18.73
CA MET A 240 24.33 5.48 -19.99
C MET A 240 23.68 6.09 -21.24
N ASN A 241 22.65 6.94 -21.10
CA ASN A 241 21.90 7.58 -22.20
C ASN A 241 21.42 6.62 -23.30
N GLU A 242 21.25 5.34 -22.97
CA GLU A 242 20.81 4.32 -23.92
C GLU A 242 19.32 4.47 -24.21
N VAL A 243 18.98 4.52 -25.50
CA VAL A 243 17.60 4.51 -25.96
C VAL A 243 17.24 3.06 -26.27
N PRO A 244 16.15 2.52 -25.69
CA PRO A 244 15.67 1.19 -26.03
C PRO A 244 15.44 1.01 -27.54
N ASP A 245 15.81 -0.16 -28.07
CA ASP A 245 15.75 -0.49 -29.51
C ASP A 245 14.33 -0.39 -30.11
N ASP A 246 13.30 -0.50 -29.26
CA ASP A 246 11.88 -0.45 -29.62
C ASP A 246 11.29 0.97 -29.60
N MET A 247 12.08 1.99 -29.22
CA MET A 247 11.60 3.36 -29.09
C MET A 247 12.37 4.36 -29.96
N THR A 248 11.64 5.36 -30.47
CA THR A 248 12.30 6.52 -31.09
C THR A 248 12.84 7.46 -30.02
N LEU A 249 13.90 8.20 -30.35
CA LEU A 249 14.51 9.18 -29.45
C LEU A 249 13.50 10.20 -28.89
N GLU A 250 12.55 10.65 -29.72
CA GLU A 250 11.52 11.61 -29.30
C GLU A 250 10.50 11.00 -28.34
N GLN A 251 10.10 9.74 -28.56
CA GLN A 251 9.23 9.01 -27.61
C GLN A 251 9.94 8.83 -26.27
N TYR A 252 11.20 8.37 -26.31
CA TYR A 252 12.01 8.19 -25.12
C TYR A 252 12.18 9.49 -24.33
N LYS A 253 12.50 10.60 -24.99
CA LYS A 253 12.57 11.93 -24.33
C LYS A 253 11.25 12.32 -23.69
N ASN A 254 10.13 12.13 -24.38
CA ASN A 254 8.81 12.49 -23.87
C ASN A 254 8.42 11.66 -22.64
N GLU A 255 8.68 10.35 -22.65
CA GLU A 255 8.45 9.50 -21.49
C GLU A 255 9.35 9.88 -20.32
N ARG A 256 10.65 10.07 -20.58
CA ARG A 256 11.61 10.54 -19.57
C ARG A 256 11.22 11.87 -18.96
N LEU A 257 10.70 12.80 -19.75
CA LEU A 257 10.19 14.09 -19.26
C LEU A 257 8.95 13.91 -18.37
N LYS A 258 8.05 12.97 -18.69
CA LYS A 258 6.89 12.66 -17.83
C LYS A 258 7.35 12.11 -16.49
N GLU A 259 8.24 11.11 -16.50
CA GLU A 259 8.78 10.51 -15.27
C GLU A 259 9.55 11.54 -14.43
N PHE A 260 10.38 12.35 -15.09
CA PHE A 260 11.14 13.41 -14.43
C PHE A 260 10.23 14.38 -13.66
N ARG A 261 9.13 14.84 -14.28
CA ARG A 261 8.19 15.76 -13.62
C ARG A 261 7.47 15.16 -12.41
N ILE A 262 7.31 13.84 -12.39
CA ILE A 262 6.68 13.14 -11.26
C ILE A 262 7.71 12.92 -10.14
N ALA A 263 8.96 12.63 -10.51
CA ALA A 263 10.04 12.42 -9.56
C ALA A 263 10.56 13.73 -8.92
N ASP A 264 10.60 14.84 -9.66
CA ASP A 264 11.04 16.18 -9.21
C ASP A 264 9.96 16.85 -8.35
N GLU A 265 9.82 16.37 -7.12
CA GLU A 265 8.76 16.78 -6.18
C GLU A 265 8.90 18.25 -5.75
N ASP A 266 10.13 18.74 -5.57
CA ASP A 266 10.37 20.15 -5.22
C ASP A 266 10.44 21.09 -6.43
N SER A 267 10.34 20.53 -7.65
CA SER A 267 10.37 21.25 -8.93
C SER A 267 11.62 22.10 -9.12
N ASN A 268 12.77 21.67 -8.57
CA ASN A 268 14.03 22.39 -8.68
C ASN A 268 14.76 22.14 -10.02
N GLY A 269 14.21 21.27 -10.88
CA GLY A 269 14.81 20.92 -12.17
C GLY A 269 15.90 19.86 -12.08
N LYS A 270 16.02 19.14 -10.96
CA LYS A 270 16.89 17.98 -10.75
C LYS A 270 16.19 16.98 -9.84
N VAL A 271 16.39 15.69 -10.12
CA VAL A 271 15.92 14.62 -9.23
C VAL A 271 17.08 14.17 -8.35
N ASP A 272 16.99 14.45 -7.05
CA ASP A 272 17.95 13.97 -6.06
C ASP A 272 17.72 12.47 -5.74
N ARG A 273 18.70 11.82 -5.09
CA ARG A 273 18.59 10.39 -4.75
C ARG A 273 17.39 10.07 -3.86
N ARG A 274 17.01 11.00 -3.00
CA ARG A 274 15.91 10.84 -2.03
C ARG A 274 14.56 10.99 -2.73
N GLU A 275 14.44 11.89 -3.71
CA GLU A 275 13.30 12.01 -4.62
C GLU A 275 13.15 10.75 -5.48
N LEU A 276 14.24 10.26 -6.07
CA LEU A 276 14.21 9.02 -6.84
C LEU A 276 13.82 7.82 -5.98
N LEU A 277 14.32 7.73 -4.74
CA LEU A 277 13.90 6.71 -3.78
C LEU A 277 12.40 6.77 -3.50
N ARG A 278 11.84 7.97 -3.28
CA ARG A 278 10.39 8.13 -3.11
C ARG A 278 9.62 7.77 -4.38
N TYR A 279 10.14 8.11 -5.55
CA TYR A 279 9.51 7.79 -6.83
C TYR A 279 9.46 6.27 -7.10
N ILE A 280 10.48 5.52 -6.67
CA ILE A 280 10.57 4.06 -6.86
C ILE A 280 9.83 3.28 -5.75
N ASP A 281 9.67 3.83 -4.55
CA ASP A 281 8.97 3.15 -3.45
C ASP A 281 7.52 2.81 -3.86
N PRO A 282 7.12 1.52 -3.88
CA PRO A 282 5.78 1.10 -4.27
C PRO A 282 4.65 1.75 -3.46
N ARG A 283 4.95 2.28 -2.26
CA ARG A 283 4.00 2.99 -1.39
C ARG A 283 3.64 4.38 -1.91
N ASN A 284 4.40 4.93 -2.86
CA ASN A 284 4.13 6.21 -3.46
C ASN A 284 2.78 6.18 -4.21
N ILE A 285 1.97 7.22 -3.99
CA ILE A 285 0.63 7.34 -4.58
C ILE A 285 0.67 7.36 -6.11
N HIS A 286 1.74 7.87 -6.71
CA HIS A 286 1.93 7.90 -8.15
C HIS A 286 1.77 6.52 -8.79
N HIS A 287 2.25 5.44 -8.17
CA HIS A 287 2.11 4.09 -8.71
C HIS A 287 0.65 3.64 -8.74
N ALA A 288 -0.09 3.96 -7.68
CA ALA A 288 -1.52 3.67 -7.62
C ALA A 288 -2.32 4.51 -8.62
N GLU A 289 -1.94 5.78 -8.84
CA GLU A 289 -2.52 6.62 -9.88
C GLU A 289 -2.23 6.07 -11.28
N LYS A 290 -0.98 5.68 -11.56
CA LYS A 290 -0.59 5.08 -12.84
C LYS A 290 -1.43 3.85 -13.15
N GLU A 291 -1.56 2.96 -12.17
CA GLU A 291 -2.35 1.74 -12.29
C GLU A 291 -3.85 2.06 -12.48
N ALA A 292 -4.38 3.01 -11.73
CA ALA A 292 -5.77 3.45 -11.87
C ALA A 292 -6.05 4.03 -13.27
N VAL A 293 -5.12 4.82 -13.82
CA VAL A 293 -5.22 5.37 -15.18
C VAL A 293 -5.15 4.25 -16.23
N ASN A 294 -4.26 3.27 -16.06
CA ASN A 294 -4.17 2.12 -16.95
C ASN A 294 -5.47 1.30 -16.93
N LEU A 295 -6.02 1.03 -15.75
CA LEU A 295 -7.29 0.32 -15.60
C LEU A 295 -8.47 1.11 -16.19
N LEU A 296 -8.54 2.40 -15.91
CA LEU A 296 -9.57 3.29 -16.44
C LEU A 296 -9.50 3.33 -17.98
N SER A 297 -8.33 3.59 -18.56
CA SER A 297 -8.16 3.67 -20.01
C SER A 297 -8.48 2.36 -20.75
N ALA A 298 -8.27 1.21 -20.10
CA ALA A 298 -8.57 -0.10 -20.68
C ALA A 298 -10.04 -0.53 -20.53
N ALA A 299 -10.72 -0.11 -19.45
CA ALA A 299 -12.06 -0.57 -19.10
C ALA A 299 -13.17 0.44 -19.44
N ASP A 300 -12.87 1.74 -19.43
CA ASP A 300 -13.82 2.82 -19.74
C ASP A 300 -14.16 2.83 -21.23
N THR A 301 -15.09 1.95 -21.60
CA THR A 301 -15.50 1.73 -22.98
C THR A 301 -16.30 2.92 -23.51
N ASN A 302 -16.99 3.63 -22.61
CA ASN A 302 -17.88 4.72 -22.96
C ASN A 302 -17.17 6.10 -22.88
N GLN A 303 -15.97 6.13 -22.30
CA GLN A 303 -15.08 7.27 -22.15
C GLN A 303 -15.73 8.44 -21.41
N ASP A 304 -16.48 8.15 -20.34
CA ASP A 304 -17.02 9.16 -19.44
C ASP A 304 -16.10 9.47 -18.24
N GLY A 305 -14.97 8.79 -18.14
CA GLY A 305 -13.95 9.01 -17.13
C GLY A 305 -14.25 8.33 -15.79
N VAL A 306 -15.25 7.44 -15.76
CA VAL A 306 -15.65 6.66 -14.59
C VAL A 306 -15.90 5.21 -15.00
N LEU A 307 -15.76 4.27 -14.06
CA LEU A 307 -16.04 2.85 -14.33
C LEU A 307 -17.33 2.40 -13.67
N THR A 308 -18.21 1.82 -14.46
CA THR A 308 -19.35 1.07 -13.96
C THR A 308 -18.95 -0.37 -13.62
N LEU A 309 -19.71 -1.02 -12.73
CA LEU A 309 -19.51 -2.44 -12.44
C LEU A 309 -19.57 -3.31 -13.71
N VAL A 310 -20.36 -2.88 -14.70
CA VAL A 310 -20.53 -3.59 -15.97
C VAL A 310 -19.23 -3.55 -16.79
N GLU A 311 -18.55 -2.40 -16.84
CA GLU A 311 -17.25 -2.24 -17.51
C GLU A 311 -16.15 -3.03 -16.80
N VAL A 312 -16.12 -2.99 -15.46
CA VAL A 312 -15.17 -3.78 -14.66
C VAL A 312 -15.35 -5.28 -14.90
N LEU A 313 -16.60 -5.78 -14.94
CA LEU A 313 -16.87 -7.19 -15.21
C LEU A 313 -16.57 -7.60 -16.65
N ALA A 314 -16.68 -6.68 -17.61
CA ALA A 314 -16.32 -6.93 -19.00
C ALA A 314 -14.80 -7.14 -19.17
N GLN A 315 -13.99 -6.41 -18.40
CA GLN A 315 -12.53 -6.56 -18.35
C GLN A 315 -12.04 -7.43 -17.18
N ARG A 316 -12.84 -8.42 -16.76
CA ARG A 316 -12.59 -9.25 -15.56
C ARG A 316 -11.15 -9.76 -15.46
N GLU A 317 -10.60 -10.34 -16.52
CA GLU A 317 -9.26 -10.94 -16.50
C GLU A 317 -8.17 -9.92 -16.16
N MET A 318 -8.29 -8.68 -16.65
CA MET A 318 -7.37 -7.60 -16.35
C MET A 318 -7.47 -7.19 -14.87
N PHE A 319 -8.68 -6.97 -14.36
CA PHE A 319 -8.88 -6.58 -12.95
C PHE A 319 -8.45 -7.67 -11.97
N MET A 320 -8.63 -8.95 -12.32
CA MET A 320 -8.19 -10.07 -11.47
C MET A 320 -6.66 -10.15 -11.33
N ARG A 321 -5.90 -9.54 -12.24
CA ARG A 321 -4.43 -9.49 -12.21
C ARG A 321 -3.89 -8.15 -11.71
N SER A 322 -4.77 -7.17 -11.49
CA SER A 322 -4.37 -5.83 -11.10
C SER A 322 -4.22 -5.71 -9.59
N LYS A 323 -3.51 -4.65 -9.17
CA LYS A 323 -3.32 -4.32 -7.75
C LYS A 323 -4.62 -3.96 -7.03
N MET A 324 -5.72 -3.75 -7.77
CA MET A 324 -7.06 -3.53 -7.22
C MET A 324 -7.61 -4.77 -6.52
N VAL A 325 -7.33 -5.97 -7.04
CA VAL A 325 -7.89 -7.25 -6.56
C VAL A 325 -6.83 -8.09 -5.87
N ASP A 326 -5.68 -8.28 -6.51
CA ASP A 326 -4.61 -9.16 -6.01
C ASP A 326 -3.25 -8.48 -6.17
N ALA A 327 -2.93 -7.63 -5.19
CA ALA A 327 -1.65 -6.93 -5.14
C ALA A 327 -0.47 -7.91 -5.05
N ALA A 328 -0.59 -9.01 -4.31
CA ALA A 328 0.48 -9.98 -4.14
C ALA A 328 0.85 -10.63 -5.47
N LYS A 329 -0.13 -11.15 -6.20
CA LYS A 329 0.10 -11.75 -7.53
C LYS A 329 0.60 -10.73 -8.54
N SER A 330 0.06 -9.51 -8.51
CA SER A 330 0.52 -8.43 -9.38
C SER A 330 1.99 -8.09 -9.16
N PHE A 331 2.47 -8.03 -7.91
CA PHE A 331 3.89 -7.82 -7.65
C PHE A 331 4.74 -9.02 -8.09
N HIS A 332 4.29 -10.25 -7.86
CA HIS A 332 5.02 -11.44 -8.33
C HIS A 332 5.12 -11.56 -9.86
N ASP A 333 4.20 -10.97 -10.62
CA ASP A 333 4.28 -10.91 -12.09
C ASP A 333 5.27 -9.81 -12.56
N GLU A 334 5.62 -8.83 -11.70
CA GLU A 334 6.52 -7.70 -12.00
C GLU A 334 7.98 -7.92 -11.60
N PHE A 335 8.24 -8.83 -10.64
CA PHE A 335 9.56 -9.09 -10.05
C PHE A 335 10.15 -10.47 -10.40
#